data_AF-H0ACQ2-F1
#
_entry.id   AF-H0ACQ2-F1
#
_cell.length_a   1.000
_cell.length_b   1.000
_cell.length_c   1.000
_cell.angle_alpha   90.00
_cell.angle_beta   90.00
_cell.angle_gamma   90.00
#
_symmetry.space_group_name_H-M   'P 1'
#
loop_
_entity.id
_entity.type
_entity.pdbx_description
1 polymer ?
#
loop_
_entity_poly.entity_id
_entity_poly.type
_entity_poly.pdbx_seq_one_letter_code
_entity_poly.pdbx_strand_id
1 'polypeptide(L)' 'MVEFETIEKERRDYGNFPGEKFIELSRNKAIQEDGSENSFIQIATGYYQDEEPKYKKRFTVPTDKKAVIKFLSE' A
#
# COMPACT_ATOMS: atom_id res chain seq x y z
N MET A 1 20.08 -1.73 4.84
CA MET A 1 18.82 -1.22 5.44
C MET A 1 17.96 -0.66 4.31
N VAL A 2 16.64 -0.86 4.33
CA VAL A 2 15.73 -0.30 3.32
C VAL A 2 14.86 0.74 4.00
N GLU A 3 14.89 1.97 3.51
CA GLU A 3 14.02 3.04 3.99
C GLU A 3 12.73 3.07 3.16
N PHE A 4 11.61 3.28 3.84
CA PHE A 4 10.30 3.36 3.21
C PHE A 4 9.72 4.76 3.39
N GLU A 5 9.38 5.40 2.28
CA GLU A 5 8.72 6.70 2.25
C GLU A 5 7.33 6.56 1.64
N THR A 6 6.30 7.09 2.31
CA THR A 6 4.96 7.21 1.71
C THR A 6 4.87 8.53 0.96
N ILE A 7 4.73 8.47 -0.36
CA ILE A 7 4.61 9.64 -1.23
C ILE A 7 3.21 10.24 -1.11
N GLU A 8 2.19 9.39 -1.21
CA GLU A 8 0.78 9.79 -1.13
C GLU A 8 -0.05 8.63 -0.57
N LYS A 9 -1.14 8.98 0.09
CA LYS A 9 -2.15 8.00 0.52
C LYS A 9 -3.54 8.61 0.47
N GLU A 10 -4.50 7.79 0.07
CA GLU A 10 -5.92 8.10 0.10
C GLU A 10 -6.65 6.99 0.84
N ARG A 11 -7.59 7.39 1.72
CA ARG A 11 -8.43 6.45 2.47
C ARG A 11 -9.89 6.67 2.13
N ARG A 12 -10.63 5.58 1.97
CA ARG A 12 -12.07 5.56 1.77
C ARG A 12 -12.72 4.56 2.72
N ASP A 13 -13.77 5.01 3.41
CA ASP A 13 -14.58 4.13 4.24
C ASP A 13 -15.56 3.32 3.38
N TYR A 14 -15.89 2.12 3.84
CA TYR A 14 -16.91 1.25 3.26
C TYR A 14 -17.56 0.38 4.34
N GLY A 15 -18.66 -0.30 4.00
CA GLY A 15 -19.40 -1.16 4.93
C GLY A 15 -20.82 -0.67 5.14
N ASN A 16 -21.50 -1.23 6.16
CA ASN A 16 -22.89 -0.90 6.44
C ASN A 16 -23.02 0.40 7.23
N PHE A 17 -21.99 0.75 8.01
CA PHE A 17 -21.94 1.97 8.81
C PHE A 17 -20.66 2.77 8.52
N PRO A 18 -20.74 4.11 8.50
CA PRO A 18 -19.55 4.96 8.45
C PRO A 18 -18.58 4.66 9.59
N GLY A 19 -17.28 4.66 9.32
CA GLY A 19 -16.26 4.39 10.33
C GLY A 19 -16.17 2.92 10.79
N GLU A 20 -16.73 1.96 10.04
CA GLU A 20 -16.60 0.53 10.37
C GLU A 20 -15.36 -0.09 9.70
N LYS A 21 -15.25 0.05 8.37
CA LYS A 21 -14.16 -0.50 7.56
C LYS A 21 -13.61 0.57 6.63
N PHE A 22 -12.34 0.43 6.28
CA PHE A 22 -11.69 1.31 5.30
C PHE A 22 -10.82 0.54 4.34
N ILE A 23 -10.67 1.11 3.15
CA ILE A 23 -9.62 0.78 2.19
C ILE A 23 -8.70 1.99 2.09
N GLU A 24 -7.39 1.73 2.15
CA GLU A 24 -6.34 2.74 2.01
C GLU A 24 -5.47 2.36 0.83
N LEU A 25 -5.37 3.29 -0.12
CA LEU A 25 -4.44 3.22 -1.23
C LEU A 25 -3.24 4.10 -0.88
N SER A 26 -2.03 3.55 -0.98
CA SER A 26 -0.80 4.31 -0.72
C SER A 26 0.21 4.06 -1.82
N ARG A 27 0.90 5.12 -2.25
CA ARG A 27 2.06 5.02 -3.10
C ARG A 27 3.30 5.22 -2.25
N ASN A 28 4.17 4.23 -2.27
CA ASN A 28 5.36 4.20 -1.43
C ASN A 28 6.62 4.06 -2.28
N LYS A 29 7.73 4.52 -1.72
CA LYS A 29 9.08 4.42 -2.25
C LYS A 29 9.92 3.59 -1.28
N ALA A 30 10.61 2.59 -1.79
CA ALA A 30 11.68 1.89 -1.09
C ALA A 30 13.02 2.44 -1.57
N ILE A 31 13.83 2.95 -0.66
CA ILE A 31 15.17 3.50 -0.91
C ILE A 31 16.19 2.50 -0.36
N GLN A 32 17.06 2.02 -1.23
CA GLN A 32 18.13 1.10 -0.88
C GLN A 32 19.43 1.85 -0.53
N GLU A 33 20.36 1.18 0.14
CA GLU A 33 21.65 1.77 0.52
C GLU A 33 22.52 2.20 -0.67
N ASP A 34 22.34 1.59 -1.84
CA ASP A 34 23.01 1.97 -3.09
C ASP A 34 22.38 3.19 -3.77
N GLY A 35 21.37 3.80 -3.14
CA GLY A 35 20.60 4.94 -3.68
C GLY A 35 19.58 4.53 -4.73
N SER A 36 19.42 3.25 -5.03
CA SER A 36 18.36 2.79 -5.94
C SER A 36 16.99 2.91 -5.28
N GLU A 37 16.01 3.34 -6.08
CA GLU A 37 14.66 3.62 -5.61
C GLU A 37 13.65 2.78 -6.36
N ASN A 38 12.76 2.11 -5.64
CA ASN A 38 11.65 1.38 -6.21
C ASN A 38 10.33 1.93 -5.69
N SER A 39 9.39 2.19 -6.59
CA SER A 39 8.04 2.58 -6.20
C SER A 39 7.08 1.39 -6.25
N PHE A 40 6.09 1.43 -5.37
CA PHE A 40 5.02 0.43 -5.33
C PHE A 40 3.73 1.05 -4.81
N ILE A 41 2.61 0.48 -5.26
CA ILE A 41 1.28 0.79 -4.73
C ILE A 41 0.93 -0.27 -3.70
N GLN A 42 0.44 0.16 -2.55
CA GLN A 42 -0.09 -0.72 -1.53
C GLN A 42 -1.56 -0.42 -1.29
N ILE A 43 -2.38 -1.46 -1.42
CA ILE A 43 -3.79 -1.45 -1.07
C ILE A 43 -3.92 -2.15 0.27
N ALA A 44 -4.40 -1.45 1.28
CA ALA A 44 -4.63 -2.01 2.60
C ALA A 44 -6.09 -1.89 3.00
N THR A 45 -6.63 -2.92 3.65
CA THR A 45 -7.97 -2.86 4.24
C THR A 45 -7.84 -2.90 5.75
N GLY A 46 -8.63 -2.11 6.45
CA GLY A 46 -8.68 -2.14 7.90
C GLY A 46 -10.06 -1.84 8.44
N TYR A 47 -10.14 -1.74 9.77
CA TYR A 47 -11.33 -1.39 10.53
C TYR A 47 -10.93 -0.49 11.69
N TYR A 48 -11.89 0.24 12.22
CA TYR A 48 -11.65 1.10 13.37
C TYR A 48 -11.95 0.32 14.65
N GLN A 49 -11.00 0.31 15.59
CA GLN A 49 -11.21 -0.20 16.93
C GLN A 49 -10.73 0.88 17.90
N ASP A 50 -11.67 1.46 18.64
CA ASP A 50 -11.44 2.62 19.50
C ASP A 50 -10.86 3.80 18.68
N GLU A 51 -9.75 4.39 19.13
CA GLU A 51 -9.13 5.56 18.49
C GLU A 51 -8.13 5.20 17.38
N GLU A 52 -7.64 3.95 17.32
CA GLU A 52 -6.62 3.55 16.35
C GLU A 52 -7.15 2.64 15.22
N PRO A 53 -6.87 2.97 13.94
CA PRO A 53 -7.24 2.12 12.83
C PRO A 53 -6.40 0.84 12.81
N LYS A 54 -7.06 -0.32 12.79
CA LYS A 54 -6.41 -1.62 12.65
C LYS A 54 -6.38 -2.09 11.21
N TYR A 55 -5.18 -2.25 10.69
CA TYR A 55 -4.94 -2.84 9.37
C TYR A 55 -5.14 -4.37 9.43
N LYS A 56 -5.86 -4.92 8.45
CA LYS A 56 -6.22 -6.34 8.38
C LYS A 56 -5.55 -7.08 7.23
N LYS A 57 -5.66 -6.56 6.01
CA LYS A 57 -5.05 -7.15 4.81
C LYS A 57 -4.27 -6.09 4.06
N ARG A 58 -3.22 -6.51 3.38
CA ARG A 58 -2.41 -5.68 2.51
C ARG A 58 -2.14 -6.43 1.20
N PHE A 59 -2.16 -5.70 0.11
CA PHE A 59 -1.81 -6.18 -1.22
C PHE A 59 -0.87 -5.14 -1.84
N THR A 60 0.32 -5.59 -2.22
CA THR A 60 1.38 -4.72 -2.72
C THR A 60 1.62 -5.02 -4.19
N VAL A 61 1.57 -3.97 -5.01
CA VAL A 61 1.77 -4.03 -6.45
C VAL A 61 3.03 -3.24 -6.78
N PRO A 62 4.10 -3.88 -7.30
CA PRO A 62 5.25 -3.15 -7.81
C PRO A 62 4.82 -2.31 -9.02
N THR A 63 5.30 -1.08 -9.13
CA THR A 63 5.05 -0.25 -10.33
C THR A 63 6.14 -0.39 -11.38
N ASP A 64 7.22 -1.12 -11.07
CA ASP A 64 8.26 -1.44 -12.04
C ASP A 64 7.69 -2.31 -13.17
N LYS A 65 7.79 -1.81 -14.40
CA LYS A 65 7.24 -2.48 -15.59
C LYS A 65 7.89 -3.84 -15.84
N LYS A 66 9.18 -4.03 -15.53
CA LYS A 66 9.85 -5.32 -15.74
C LYS A 66 9.29 -6.37 -14.79
N ALA A 67 9.04 -6.01 -13.53
CA ALA A 67 8.45 -6.90 -12.55
C ALA A 67 7.01 -7.32 -12.93
N VAL A 68 6.19 -6.37 -13.39
CA VAL A 68 4.79 -6.64 -13.78
C VAL A 68 4.70 -7.43 -15.09
N ILE A 69 5.47 -7.05 -16.11
CA ILE A 69 5.43 -7.71 -17.43
C ILE A 69 5.92 -9.15 -17.34
N LYS A 70 6.97 -9.43 -16.53
CA LYS A 70 7.52 -10.78 -16.36
C LYS A 70 6.45 -11.79 -15.91
N PHE A 71 5.52 -11.38 -15.07
CA PHE A 71 4.46 -12.25 -14.55
C PHE A 71 3.37 -12.58 -15.59
N LEU A 72 3.10 -11.69 -16.55
CA LEU A 72 2.08 -11.90 -17.59
C LEU A 72 2.60 -12.68 -18.81
N SER A 73 3.92 -12.86 -18.91
CA SER A 73 4.58 -13.57 -20.00
C SER A 73 4.91 -15.04 -19.69
N GLU A 74 4.55 -15.54 -18.51
CA GLU A 74 4.55 -16.97 -18.15
C GLU A 74 3.17 -17.59 -18.38
#